data_AF-D3SQP7-F1
#
_entry.id   AF-D3SQP7-F1
#
_cell.length_a   1.000
_cell.length_b   1.000
_cell.length_c   1.000
_cell.angle_alpha   90.00
_cell.angle_beta   90.00
_cell.angle_gamma   90.00
#
_symmetry.space_group_name_H-M   'P 1'
#
loop_
_entity.id
_entity.type
_entity.pdbx_description
1 polymer ?
#
loop_
_entity_poly.entity_id
_entity_poly.type
_entity_poly.pdbx_seq_one_letter_code
_entity_poly.pdbx_strand_id
1 'polypeptide(L)'
;MSTKSSSPSTRKSVHILLVEDNPGDVRLTQEAFRDVDIETTFHTARDGDEALAILRERVGDGADTESEGDSDSDSDSDSDSNAETDTDSALPVDLVLLDLNLPRTSGFEVLEEVRCDPDLASLPIIVLTSSEATEDIARSYDLCANAYLTKPNGPGEFASLGKAVKSFWMDEAMLPPTPS
;
A
#
# COMPACT_ATOMS: atom_id res chain seq x y z
N MET A 1 37.43 21.86 -18.72
CA MET A 1 36.54 22.11 -17.56
C MET A 1 35.16 22.45 -18.11
N SER A 2 34.22 21.52 -18.00
CA SER A 2 32.79 21.81 -18.17
C SER A 2 32.06 20.92 -17.17
N THR A 3 31.69 21.53 -16.04
CA THR A 3 30.89 20.90 -15.00
C THR A 3 29.47 20.75 -15.55
N LYS A 4 29.06 19.51 -15.84
CA LYS A 4 27.63 19.18 -15.99
C LYS A 4 26.99 19.50 -14.65
N SER A 5 26.20 20.57 -14.61
CA SER A 5 25.25 20.81 -13.53
C SER A 5 24.17 19.75 -13.65
N SER A 6 24.30 18.68 -12.86
CA SER A 6 23.19 17.78 -12.59
C SER A 6 22.26 18.52 -11.65
N SER A 7 21.10 18.96 -12.15
CA SER A 7 19.97 19.32 -11.29
C SER A 7 19.75 18.19 -10.28
N PRO A 8 19.42 18.49 -9.00
CA PRO A 8 19.07 17.45 -8.05
C PRO A 8 17.89 16.68 -8.64
N SER A 9 18.10 15.40 -8.95
CA SER A 9 17.03 14.46 -9.25
C SER A 9 16.02 14.60 -8.12
N THR A 10 14.78 14.97 -8.46
CA THR A 10 13.65 15.01 -7.53
C THR A 10 13.68 13.71 -6.74
N ARG A 11 13.90 13.77 -5.42
CA ARG A 11 13.86 12.55 -4.60
C ARG A 11 12.51 11.90 -4.85
N LYS A 12 12.54 10.69 -5.38
CA LYS A 12 11.35 9.88 -5.60
C LYS A 12 10.94 9.41 -4.20
N SER A 13 9.95 10.07 -3.60
CA SER A 13 9.31 9.55 -2.39
C SER A 13 8.55 8.28 -2.78
N VAL A 14 8.57 7.28 -1.92
CA VAL A 14 7.85 6.01 -2.13
C VAL A 14 6.88 5.79 -0.99
N HIS A 15 5.64 5.47 -1.34
CA HIS A 15 4.60 5.18 -0.39
C HIS A 15 4.39 3.67 -0.27
N ILE A 16 4.61 3.14 0.93
CA ILE A 16 4.45 1.72 1.23
C ILE A 16 3.26 1.54 2.14
N LEU A 17 2.32 0.67 1.76
CA LEU A 17 1.33 0.13 2.69
C LEU A 17 1.93 -1.09 3.38
N LEU A 18 2.12 -0.99 4.70
CA LEU A 18 2.55 -2.10 5.55
C LEU A 18 1.33 -2.66 6.28
N VAL A 19 0.96 -3.90 5.97
CA VAL A 19 -0.16 -4.61 6.58
C VAL A 19 0.39 -5.62 7.58
N GLU A 20 0.36 -5.25 8.86
CA GLU A 20 1.03 -5.95 9.96
C GLU A 20 0.37 -5.59 11.29
N ASP A 21 -0.10 -6.60 12.04
CA ASP A 21 -0.74 -6.40 13.33
C ASP A 21 0.27 -6.33 14.49
N ASN A 22 1.45 -6.91 14.33
CA ASN A 22 2.49 -6.91 15.36
C ASN A 22 3.23 -5.56 15.41
N PRO A 23 3.11 -4.76 16.48
CA PRO A 23 3.75 -3.45 16.56
C PRO A 23 5.29 -3.50 16.59
N GLY A 24 5.87 -4.64 16.99
CA GLY A 24 7.31 -4.88 16.95
C GLY A 24 7.81 -5.04 15.51
N ASP A 25 7.14 -5.88 14.72
CA ASP A 25 7.46 -6.10 13.31
C ASP A 25 7.20 -4.85 12.47
N VAL A 26 6.12 -4.10 12.74
CA VAL A 26 5.88 -2.77 12.14
C VAL A 26 7.10 -1.88 12.35
N ARG A 27 7.54 -1.76 13.59
CA ARG A 27 8.65 -0.89 13.95
C ARG A 27 9.96 -1.35 13.30
N LEU A 28 10.28 -2.64 13.36
CA LEU A 28 11.50 -3.20 12.78
C LEU A 28 11.53 -3.00 11.25
N THR A 29 10.39 -3.20 10.60
CA THR A 29 10.25 -2.96 9.15
C THR A 29 10.47 -1.49 8.85
N GLN A 30 9.79 -0.56 9.52
CA GLN A 30 9.99 0.88 9.30
C GLN A 30 11.44 1.33 9.58
N GLU A 31 12.06 0.79 10.63
CA GLU A 31 13.48 1.06 10.94
C GLU A 31 14.41 0.55 9.84
N ALA A 32 14.11 -0.60 9.21
CA ALA A 32 14.90 -1.14 8.10
C ALA A 32 14.95 -0.21 6.87
N PHE A 33 13.91 0.60 6.67
CA PHE A 33 13.85 1.58 5.58
C PHE A 33 14.35 2.98 5.99
N ARG A 34 14.71 3.21 7.27
CA ARG A 34 15.24 4.52 7.70
C ARG A 34 16.65 4.79 7.16
N ASP A 35 17.45 3.73 7.02
CA ASP A 35 18.86 3.83 6.65
C ASP A 35 19.09 3.70 5.13
N VAL A 36 18.02 3.61 4.32
CA VAL A 36 18.12 3.62 2.87
C VAL A 36 18.01 5.06 2.34
N ASP A 37 18.76 5.39 1.28
CA ASP A 37 18.78 6.74 0.68
C ASP A 37 17.56 6.98 -0.22
N ILE A 38 16.36 6.79 0.34
CA ILE A 38 15.08 7.09 -0.30
C ILE A 38 14.06 7.51 0.75
N GLU A 39 13.30 8.55 0.42
CA GLU A 39 12.24 9.03 1.30
C GLU A 39 11.06 8.05 1.23
N THR A 40 10.78 7.37 2.34
CA THR A 40 9.73 6.36 2.42
C THR A 40 8.63 6.83 3.37
N THR A 41 7.40 6.85 2.88
CA THR A 41 6.21 7.10 3.69
C THR A 41 5.48 5.78 3.91
N PHE A 42 5.19 5.45 5.17
CA PHE A 42 4.45 4.24 5.50
C PHE A 42 2.99 4.58 5.83
N HIS A 43 2.08 3.90 5.15
CA HIS A 43 0.70 3.70 5.57
C HIS A 43 0.67 2.36 6.33
N THR A 44 0.03 2.28 7.50
CA THR A 44 0.00 1.05 8.30
C THR A 44 -1.42 0.60 8.53
N ALA A 45 -1.70 -0.64 8.17
CA ALA A 45 -2.95 -1.35 8.48
C ALA A 45 -2.66 -2.51 9.42
N ARG A 46 -3.53 -2.72 10.41
CA ARG A 46 -3.36 -3.77 11.43
C ARG A 46 -4.12 -5.05 11.14
N ASP A 47 -4.89 -5.06 10.06
CA ASP A 47 -5.63 -6.20 9.54
C ASP A 47 -6.06 -5.94 8.09
N GLY A 48 -6.68 -6.95 7.48
CA GLY A 48 -7.14 -6.87 6.10
C GLY A 48 -8.23 -5.83 5.85
N ASP A 49 -9.11 -5.55 6.83
CA ASP A 49 -10.17 -4.56 6.62
C ASP A 49 -9.60 -3.15 6.56
N GLU A 50 -8.67 -2.80 7.46
CA GLU A 50 -7.94 -1.53 7.40
C GLU A 50 -7.12 -1.41 6.11
N ALA A 51 -6.49 -2.51 5.66
CA ALA A 51 -5.70 -2.51 4.43
C ALA A 51 -6.56 -2.21 3.21
N LEU A 52 -7.71 -2.89 3.07
CA LEU A 52 -8.63 -2.68 1.95
C LEU A 52 -9.27 -1.29 1.99
N ALA A 53 -9.54 -0.72 3.17
CA ALA A 53 -10.01 0.66 3.28
C ALA A 53 -8.98 1.65 2.70
N ILE A 54 -7.71 1.55 3.11
CA ILE A 54 -6.63 2.40 2.58
C ILE A 54 -6.46 2.21 1.07
N LEU A 55 -6.55 0.97 0.56
CA LEU A 55 -6.43 0.69 -0.86
C LEU A 55 -7.62 1.21 -1.69
N ARG A 56 -8.81 1.32 -1.11
CA ARG A 56 -9.95 1.96 -1.79
C ARG A 56 -9.78 3.48 -1.88
N GLU A 57 -9.29 4.10 -0.81
CA GLU A 57 -8.93 5.53 -0.82
C GLU A 57 -7.84 5.84 -1.86
N ARG A 58 -6.96 4.89 -2.20
CA ARG A 58 -5.96 5.05 -3.28
C ARG A 58 -6.59 5.30 -4.66
N VAL A 59 -7.74 4.70 -4.94
CA VAL A 59 -8.37 4.78 -6.26
C VAL A 59 -9.10 6.13 -6.43
N GLY A 60 -9.28 6.88 -5.33
CA GLY A 60 -10.16 8.05 -5.27
C GLY A 60 -11.61 7.59 -5.39
N ASP A 61 -12.54 8.27 -4.71
CA ASP A 61 -13.96 7.96 -4.83
C ASP A 61 -14.47 8.41 -6.22
N GLY A 62 -14.11 7.66 -7.26
CA GLY A 62 -14.66 7.75 -8.61
C GLY A 62 -15.99 7.01 -8.72
N ALA A 63 -16.71 6.83 -7.61
CA ALA A 63 -18.05 6.25 -7.63
C ALA A 63 -18.99 7.21 -8.36
N ASP A 64 -19.29 6.83 -9.59
CA ASP A 64 -20.33 7.32 -10.46
C ASP A 64 -21.55 7.82 -9.66
N THR A 65 -21.77 9.14 -9.71
CA THR A 65 -23.05 9.74 -9.34
C THR A 65 -24.09 9.33 -10.38
N GLU A 66 -24.58 8.10 -10.32
CA GLU A 66 -25.90 7.76 -10.84
C GLU A 66 -26.91 8.03 -9.72
N SER A 67 -27.15 9.33 -9.46
CA SER A 67 -28.41 9.73 -8.84
C SER A 67 -29.52 9.42 -9.84
N GLU A 68 -30.16 8.27 -9.66
CA GLU A 68 -31.52 8.04 -10.16
C GLU A 68 -32.40 9.14 -9.57
N GLY A 69 -32.67 10.15 -10.40
CA GLY A 69 -33.70 11.13 -10.10
C GLY A 69 -35.05 10.46 -10.14
N ASP A 70 -35.79 10.53 -9.02
CA ASP A 70 -37.20 10.90 -9.14
C ASP A 70 -37.78 11.55 -7.87
N SER A 71 -38.36 12.73 -8.12
CA SER A 71 -39.52 13.37 -7.49
C SER A 71 -39.50 13.88 -6.03
N ASP A 72 -39.53 15.22 -5.94
CA ASP A 72 -40.47 16.07 -5.20
C ASP A 72 -40.68 15.87 -3.69
N SER A 73 -40.08 16.78 -2.91
CA SER A 73 -40.82 17.48 -1.85
C SER A 73 -40.12 18.77 -1.41
N ASP A 74 -40.82 19.89 -1.59
CA ASP A 74 -40.50 21.22 -1.05
C ASP A 74 -40.37 21.19 0.48
N SER A 75 -39.25 21.68 1.02
CA SER A 75 -39.26 22.39 2.30
C SER A 75 -38.03 23.28 2.47
N ASP A 76 -38.28 24.58 2.56
CA ASP A 76 -37.33 25.62 2.95
C ASP A 76 -36.78 25.36 4.37
N SER A 77 -35.45 25.37 4.52
CA SER A 77 -34.81 25.80 5.76
C SER A 77 -33.36 26.21 5.50
N ASP A 78 -33.11 27.52 5.60
CA ASP A 78 -31.79 28.11 5.70
C ASP A 78 -31.00 27.53 6.88
N SER A 79 -29.79 27.03 6.60
CA SER A 79 -28.73 26.91 7.61
C SER A 79 -27.38 26.85 6.89
N ASP A 80 -26.67 27.98 6.97
CA ASP A 80 -25.25 28.11 6.63
C ASP A 80 -24.43 27.10 7.42
N SER A 81 -23.99 26.03 6.76
CA SER A 81 -22.79 25.30 7.14
C SER A 81 -21.97 25.05 5.88
N ASN A 82 -21.11 26.01 5.54
CA ASN A 82 -20.01 25.79 4.63
C ASN A 82 -19.00 24.89 5.35
N ALA A 83 -19.31 23.60 5.42
CA ALA A 83 -18.34 22.57 5.74
C ALA A 83 -17.42 22.46 4.53
N GLU A 84 -16.19 22.95 4.70
CA GLU A 84 -15.10 22.75 3.74
C GLU A 84 -15.02 21.24 3.47
N THR A 85 -15.44 20.83 2.28
CA THR A 85 -15.24 19.48 1.78
C THR A 85 -13.75 19.39 1.51
N ASP A 86 -13.00 18.92 2.51
CA ASP A 86 -11.62 18.47 2.32
C ASP A 86 -11.64 17.53 1.11
N THR A 87 -11.07 18.00 0.01
CA THR A 87 -11.04 17.27 -1.24
C THR A 87 -10.32 15.95 -0.98
N ASP A 88 -11.07 14.86 -1.11
CA ASP A 88 -10.67 13.46 -1.02
C ASP A 88 -9.37 13.24 -1.78
N SER A 89 -8.25 13.39 -1.08
CA SER A 89 -6.92 13.27 -1.65
C SER A 89 -6.55 11.80 -1.56
N ALA A 90 -6.74 11.08 -2.67
CA ALA A 90 -6.39 9.68 -2.77
C ALA A 90 -5.03 9.37 -2.13
N LEU A 91 -4.94 8.32 -1.32
CA LEU A 91 -3.70 7.94 -0.67
C LEU A 91 -2.78 7.23 -1.67
N PRO A 92 -1.63 7.82 -2.05
CA PRO A 92 -0.70 7.12 -2.94
C PRO A 92 -0.10 5.91 -2.21
N VAL A 93 -0.11 4.74 -2.86
CA VAL A 93 0.53 3.50 -2.39
C VAL A 93 1.24 2.85 -3.58
N ASP A 94 2.56 2.83 -3.59
CA ASP A 94 3.36 2.30 -4.70
C ASP A 94 3.69 0.81 -4.54
N LEU A 95 3.63 0.31 -3.31
CA LEU A 95 4.00 -1.06 -2.93
C LEU A 95 3.26 -1.48 -1.66
N VAL A 96 2.85 -2.74 -1.58
CA VAL A 96 2.31 -3.35 -0.36
C VAL A 96 3.29 -4.36 0.21
N LEU A 97 3.57 -4.27 1.51
CA LEU A 97 4.19 -5.33 2.31
C LEU A 97 3.09 -5.96 3.17
N LEU A 98 2.78 -7.23 2.94
CA LEU A 98 1.61 -7.90 3.50
C LEU A 98 2.00 -9.11 4.36
N ASP A 99 1.65 -9.10 5.65
CA ASP A 99 1.60 -10.34 6.42
C ASP A 99 0.35 -11.16 6.06
N LEU A 100 0.46 -12.49 6.08
CA LEU A 100 -0.65 -13.40 5.89
C LEU A 100 -1.44 -13.64 7.19
N ASN A 101 -0.75 -13.64 8.33
CA ASN A 101 -1.34 -14.00 9.63
C ASN A 101 -1.91 -12.76 10.34
N LEU A 102 -2.97 -12.20 9.76
CA LEU A 102 -3.67 -11.03 10.27
C LEU A 102 -4.91 -11.42 11.10
N PRO A 103 -5.29 -10.60 12.10
CA PRO A 103 -6.57 -10.78 12.78
C PRO A 103 -7.73 -10.37 11.88
N ARG A 104 -8.93 -10.92 12.14
CA ARG A 104 -10.20 -10.66 11.44
C ARG A 104 -10.22 -11.16 9.99
N THR A 105 -9.41 -10.56 9.14
CA THR A 105 -9.35 -10.79 7.68
C THR A 105 -7.93 -11.23 7.36
N SER A 106 -7.79 -12.45 6.81
CA SER A 106 -6.46 -13.03 6.53
C SER A 106 -5.78 -12.30 5.37
N GLY A 107 -4.44 -12.31 5.32
CA GLY A 107 -3.74 -11.71 4.18
C GLY A 107 -4.06 -12.40 2.85
N PHE A 108 -4.48 -13.67 2.87
CA PHE A 108 -4.99 -14.33 1.66
C PHE A 108 -6.29 -13.70 1.14
N GLU A 109 -7.20 -13.29 2.03
CA GLU A 109 -8.43 -12.58 1.64
C GLU A 109 -8.09 -11.21 1.05
N VAL A 110 -7.09 -10.51 1.61
CA VAL A 110 -6.58 -9.26 1.01
C VAL A 110 -6.05 -9.47 -0.41
N LEU A 111 -5.26 -10.53 -0.64
CA LEU A 111 -4.76 -10.88 -1.97
C LEU A 111 -5.91 -11.21 -2.94
N GLU A 112 -6.91 -11.97 -2.49
CA GLU A 112 -8.08 -12.34 -3.28
C GLU A 112 -8.89 -11.10 -3.71
N GLU A 113 -9.14 -10.18 -2.78
CA GLU A 113 -9.86 -8.92 -3.03
C GLU A 113 -9.08 -8.01 -3.99
N VAL A 114 -7.79 -7.77 -3.74
CA VAL A 114 -6.96 -6.92 -4.62
C VAL A 114 -6.88 -7.49 -6.03
N ARG A 115 -6.79 -8.82 -6.17
CA ARG A 115 -6.78 -9.47 -7.48
C ARG A 115 -8.10 -9.29 -8.24
N CYS A 116 -9.23 -9.24 -7.55
CA CYS A 116 -10.55 -9.12 -8.17
C CYS A 116 -10.90 -7.67 -8.57
N ASP A 117 -10.17 -6.70 -8.06
CA ASP A 117 -10.35 -5.27 -8.35
C ASP A 117 -9.41 -4.83 -9.49
N PRO A 118 -9.93 -4.43 -10.67
CA PRO A 118 -9.11 -3.98 -11.81
C PRO A 118 -8.18 -2.80 -11.51
N ASP A 119 -8.57 -1.92 -10.59
CA ASP A 119 -7.80 -0.71 -10.24
C ASP A 119 -6.66 -1.04 -9.27
N LEU A 120 -6.79 -2.13 -8.51
CA LEU A 120 -5.78 -2.63 -7.57
C LEU A 120 -4.95 -3.78 -8.12
N ALA A 121 -5.42 -4.52 -9.13
CA ALA A 121 -4.77 -5.73 -9.64
C ALA A 121 -3.36 -5.50 -10.22
N SER A 122 -3.00 -4.25 -10.53
CA SER A 122 -1.64 -3.87 -10.96
C SER A 122 -0.70 -3.52 -9.81
N LEU A 123 -1.22 -3.33 -8.60
CA LEU A 123 -0.45 -2.91 -7.44
C LEU A 123 0.57 -4.00 -7.04
N PRO A 124 1.87 -3.68 -6.95
CA PRO A 124 2.86 -4.64 -6.47
C PRO A 124 2.63 -5.02 -5.00
N ILE A 125 2.49 -6.31 -4.73
CA ILE A 125 2.35 -6.88 -3.39
C ILE A 125 3.51 -7.86 -3.12
N ILE A 126 4.22 -7.61 -2.02
CA ILE A 126 5.21 -8.54 -1.46
C ILE A 126 4.61 -9.12 -0.19
N VAL A 127 4.46 -10.43 -0.16
CA VAL A 127 4.12 -11.13 1.09
C VAL A 127 5.37 -11.17 1.98
N LEU A 128 5.22 -10.74 3.22
CA LEU A 128 6.25 -10.77 4.27
C LEU A 128 5.65 -11.43 5.52
N THR A 129 5.86 -12.74 5.69
CA THR A 129 5.23 -13.52 6.76
C THR A 129 6.20 -14.50 7.40
N SER A 130 5.90 -14.99 8.61
CA SER A 130 6.73 -15.99 9.30
C SER A 130 6.52 -17.42 8.77
N SER A 131 5.47 -17.66 7.98
CA SER A 131 5.22 -18.97 7.38
C SER A 131 6.25 -19.31 6.30
N GLU A 132 6.82 -20.50 6.40
CA GLU A 132 7.66 -21.13 5.36
C GLU A 132 6.95 -22.32 4.70
N ALA A 133 5.65 -22.50 4.98
CA ALA A 133 4.88 -23.61 4.43
C ALA A 133 4.79 -23.48 2.91
N THR A 134 5.15 -24.56 2.19
CA THR A 134 5.12 -24.56 0.72
C THR A 134 3.72 -24.29 0.16
N GLU A 135 2.69 -24.70 0.90
CA GLU A 135 1.28 -24.46 0.57
C GLU A 135 0.93 -22.98 0.60
N ASP A 136 1.40 -22.24 1.62
CA ASP A 136 1.18 -20.79 1.74
C ASP A 136 1.94 -20.01 0.65
N ILE A 137 3.17 -20.44 0.35
CA ILE A 137 3.97 -19.86 -0.73
C ILE A 137 3.24 -20.04 -2.07
N ALA A 138 2.84 -21.27 -2.40
CA ALA A 138 2.16 -21.57 -3.65
C ALA A 138 0.85 -20.79 -3.77
N ARG A 139 0.02 -20.80 -2.72
CA ARG A 139 -1.25 -20.07 -2.69
C ARG A 139 -1.06 -18.57 -2.87
N SER A 140 -0.02 -17.98 -2.27
CA SER A 140 0.25 -16.54 -2.41
C SER A 140 0.53 -16.15 -3.86
N TYR A 141 1.33 -16.95 -4.59
CA TYR A 141 1.61 -16.72 -6.01
C TYR A 141 0.38 -17.01 -6.90
N ASP A 142 -0.42 -18.03 -6.57
CA ASP A 142 -1.69 -18.30 -7.26
C ASP A 142 -2.67 -17.13 -7.13
N LEU A 143 -2.55 -16.36 -6.05
CA LEU A 143 -3.28 -15.11 -5.77
C LEU A 143 -2.54 -13.85 -6.21
N CYS A 144 -1.57 -13.99 -7.13
CA CYS A 144 -0.88 -12.90 -7.80
C CYS A 144 0.04 -12.04 -6.90
N ALA A 145 0.50 -12.54 -5.75
CA ALA A 145 1.62 -11.92 -5.05
C ALA A 145 2.86 -11.87 -5.97
N ASN A 146 3.57 -10.74 -5.98
CA ASN A 146 4.73 -10.55 -6.84
C ASN A 146 6.01 -11.15 -6.25
N ALA A 147 6.06 -11.26 -4.93
CA ALA A 147 7.14 -11.93 -4.21
C ALA A 147 6.64 -12.45 -2.85
N TYR A 148 7.38 -13.42 -2.31
CA TYR A 148 7.16 -13.98 -0.98
C TYR A 148 8.47 -13.97 -0.22
N LEU A 149 8.48 -13.37 0.97
CA LEU A 149 9.64 -13.22 1.84
C LEU A 149 9.30 -13.76 3.23
N THR A 150 10.20 -14.54 3.81
CA THR A 150 10.09 -14.94 5.21
C THR A 150 10.46 -13.76 6.11
N LYS A 151 9.65 -13.48 7.13
CA LYS A 151 9.92 -12.47 8.15
C LYS A 151 11.28 -12.73 8.81
N PRO A 152 12.17 -11.73 8.85
CA PRO A 152 13.43 -11.86 9.55
C PRO A 152 13.26 -12.04 11.06
N ASN A 153 14.23 -12.66 11.73
CA ASN A 153 14.13 -12.96 13.15
C ASN A 153 14.70 -11.86 14.06
N GLY A 154 15.24 -10.78 13.49
CA GLY A 154 15.79 -9.68 14.28
C GLY A 154 16.31 -8.49 13.48
N PRO A 155 16.70 -7.40 14.18
CA PRO A 155 16.93 -6.09 13.57
C PRO A 155 17.97 -6.07 12.43
N GLY A 156 19.05 -6.84 12.55
CA GLY A 156 20.11 -6.88 11.54
C GLY A 156 19.66 -7.51 10.21
N GLU A 157 18.79 -8.53 10.30
CA GLU A 157 18.22 -9.17 9.12
C GLU A 157 17.12 -8.30 8.50
N PHE A 158 16.31 -7.61 9.32
CA PHE A 158 15.38 -6.57 8.85
C PHE A 158 16.11 -5.47 8.07
N ALA A 159 17.23 -4.95 8.59
CA ALA A 159 18.03 -3.97 7.86
C ALA A 159 18.55 -4.50 6.51
N SER A 160 18.80 -5.81 6.39
CA SER A 160 19.19 -6.45 5.14
C SER A 160 18.00 -6.59 4.18
N LEU A 161 16.81 -6.92 4.71
CA LEU A 161 15.54 -6.96 3.97
C LEU A 161 15.20 -5.59 3.38
N GLY A 162 15.24 -4.51 4.17
CA GLY A 162 14.96 -3.16 3.69
C GLY A 162 15.86 -2.74 2.54
N LYS A 163 17.17 -3.06 2.62
CA LYS A 163 18.13 -2.84 1.52
C LYS A 163 17.79 -3.64 0.28
N ALA A 164 17.40 -4.91 0.43
CA ALA A 164 17.05 -5.77 -0.69
C ALA A 164 15.77 -5.28 -1.40
N VAL A 165 14.71 -4.95 -0.64
CA VAL A 165 13.47 -4.41 -1.19
C VAL A 165 13.74 -3.09 -1.92
N LYS A 166 14.49 -2.17 -1.30
CA LYS A 166 14.86 -0.91 -1.95
C LYS A 166 15.64 -1.13 -3.25
N SER A 167 16.70 -1.94 -3.18
CA SER A 167 17.57 -2.19 -4.34
C SER A 167 16.81 -2.80 -5.51
N PHE A 168 15.85 -3.68 -5.28
CA PHE A 168 15.12 -4.31 -6.37
C PHE A 168 13.90 -3.48 -6.80
N TRP A 169 12.99 -3.18 -5.89
CA TRP A 169 11.68 -2.60 -6.21
C TRP A 169 11.71 -1.09 -6.45
N MET A 170 12.69 -0.37 -5.91
CA MET A 170 12.75 1.09 -6.03
C MET A 170 13.79 1.57 -7.04
N ASP A 171 14.93 0.87 -7.13
CA ASP A 171 16.03 1.27 -8.03
C ASP A 171 15.96 0.58 -9.41
N GLU A 172 15.65 -0.72 -9.44
CA GLU A 172 15.77 -1.55 -10.66
C GLU A 172 14.41 -1.84 -11.33
N ALA A 173 13.36 -2.05 -10.55
CA ALA A 173 12.04 -2.38 -11.07
C ALA A 173 11.34 -1.15 -11.68
N MET A 174 10.65 -1.38 -12.80
CA MET A 174 9.74 -0.41 -13.38
C MET A 174 8.33 -0.66 -12.83
N LEU A 175 7.95 0.10 -11.81
CA LEU A 175 6.62 0.00 -11.22
C LEU A 175 5.54 0.50 -12.19
N PRO A 176 4.33 -0.09 -12.17
CA PRO A 176 3.21 0.42 -12.95
C PRO A 176 2.86 1.84 -12.51
N PRO A 177 2.35 2.69 -13.43
CA PRO A 177 1.86 4.01 -13.05
C PRO A 177 0.66 3.87 -12.11
N THR A 178 0.54 4.77 -11.15
CA THR A 178 -0.67 4.91 -10.34
C THR A 178 -1.86 5.22 -11.27
N PRO A 179 -3.00 4.50 -11.14
CA PRO A 179 -4.21 4.84 -11.88
C PRO A 179 -4.58 6.32 -11.63
N SER A 180 -5.00 7.01 -12.70
CA SER A 180 -5.32 8.44 -12.70
C SER A 180 -6.79 8.69 -12.52
#